data_AF-A0A1J5SWF3-F1
#
_entry.id   AF-A0A1J5SWF3-F1
#
_cell.length_a   1.000
_cell.length_b   1.000
_cell.length_c   1.000
_cell.angle_alpha   90.00
_cell.angle_beta   90.00
_cell.angle_gamma   90.00
#
_symmetry.space_group_name_H-M   'P 1'
#
loop_
_entity.id
_entity.type
_entity.pdbx_description
1 polymer ?
#
loop_
_entity_poly.entity_id
_entity_poly.type
_entity_poly.pdbx_seq_one_letter_code
_entity_poly.pdbx_strand_id
1 'polypeptide(L)'
;MQDILDIRVLAALEPISSFSPARLRELLDYCHVESVAQDSDPFRDHPPAGQSVYLLRGELEVVYEDDNRVLIRSGSEWARHPIGKRQPAIRSAQALSDVQLLRVDDELLDRMVTWDQFAYHDDVRPTALKEGSESALKRLLNSGMFSAENLSNSPFAHLPSANIGKLLNCIEAIAVWDKDVIIREGDDGDYYYLIESGRAQVTRLVGGANLVLAELKAGDVFGEEALVSESKRNATVTMKSNGVLLRLKKQDFLKLMQEPLLHRINYEDARNKVAQGAIWLDVRHPPEYRHDKLPGAINVPLNDIRNAIGVLGKATTYIAYCQSGRRSAAAAFILAQAGYDVYVLENGLWSVPKAQQQ
;
A
#
# COMPACT_ATOMS: atom_id res chain seq x y z
N MET A 1 -23.39 -11.69 23.27
CA MET A 1 -22.88 -10.34 22.99
C MET A 1 -21.81 -10.53 21.93
N GLN A 2 -22.14 -10.34 20.65
CA GLN A 2 -21.13 -10.36 19.59
C GLN A 2 -20.24 -9.16 19.85
N ASP A 3 -19.00 -9.38 20.27
CA ASP A 3 -18.04 -8.29 20.35
C ASP A 3 -17.81 -7.80 18.91
N ILE A 4 -18.35 -6.63 18.64
CA ILE A 4 -18.28 -5.95 17.35
C ILE A 4 -16.80 -5.62 17.13
N LEU A 5 -16.24 -6.05 16.00
CA LEU A 5 -14.91 -5.61 15.56
C LEU A 5 -14.89 -4.07 15.56
N ASP A 6 -13.95 -3.48 16.30
CA ASP A 6 -13.80 -2.03 16.38
C ASP A 6 -12.37 -1.58 16.14
N ILE A 7 -12.18 -0.27 16.01
CA ILE A 7 -10.86 0.32 15.74
C ILE A 7 -9.83 0.06 16.84
N ARG A 8 -10.24 -0.23 18.09
CA ARG A 8 -9.31 -0.51 19.19
C ARG A 8 -8.72 -1.89 19.05
N VAL A 9 -9.54 -2.86 18.59
CA VAL A 9 -9.07 -4.21 18.24
C VAL A 9 -8.08 -4.12 17.09
N LEU A 10 -8.43 -3.40 16.00
CA LEU A 10 -7.54 -3.22 14.85
C LEU A 10 -6.21 -2.53 15.22
N ALA A 11 -6.27 -1.48 16.05
CA ALA A 11 -5.09 -0.74 16.50
C ALA A 11 -4.12 -1.58 17.37
N ALA A 12 -4.53 -2.77 17.82
CA ALA A 12 -3.67 -3.68 18.57
C ALA A 12 -2.90 -4.68 17.68
N LEU A 13 -3.19 -4.73 16.38
CA LEU A 13 -2.62 -5.70 15.43
C LEU A 13 -1.52 -5.06 14.59
N GLU A 14 -0.43 -5.75 14.33
CA GLU A 14 0.68 -5.27 13.49
C GLU A 14 0.54 -5.82 12.06
N PRO A 15 0.73 -5.01 11.00
CA PRO A 15 1.18 -3.61 11.00
C PRO A 15 0.05 -2.57 11.13
N ILE A 16 -1.20 -3.02 11.33
CA ILE A 16 -2.41 -2.17 11.36
C ILE A 16 -2.36 -1.09 12.45
N SER A 17 -1.63 -1.31 13.54
CA SER A 17 -1.44 -0.41 14.66
C SER A 17 -0.79 0.92 14.26
N SER A 18 -0.07 0.93 13.14
CA SER A 18 0.52 2.15 12.56
C SER A 18 -0.50 3.07 11.90
N PHE A 19 -1.74 2.61 11.68
CA PHE A 19 -2.75 3.35 10.94
C PHE A 19 -3.37 4.47 11.75
N SER A 20 -3.69 5.54 11.05
CA SER A 20 -4.53 6.59 11.60
C SER A 20 -5.95 6.16 11.98
N PRO A 21 -6.62 6.85 12.91
CA PRO A 21 -8.01 6.54 13.26
C PRO A 21 -9.00 6.60 12.10
N ALA A 22 -8.75 7.45 11.09
CA ALA A 22 -9.58 7.50 9.88
C ALA A 22 -9.40 6.22 9.05
N ARG A 23 -8.14 5.81 8.85
CA ARG A 23 -7.77 4.61 8.11
C ARG A 23 -8.24 3.32 8.79
N LEU A 24 -8.18 3.27 10.13
CA LEU A 24 -8.73 2.16 10.91
C LEU A 24 -10.24 2.01 10.74
N ARG A 25 -10.98 3.13 10.71
CA ARG A 25 -12.44 3.08 10.50
C ARG A 25 -12.78 2.54 9.12
N GLU A 26 -12.04 2.97 8.12
CA GLU A 26 -12.21 2.46 6.77
C GLU A 26 -11.84 0.97 6.66
N LEU A 27 -10.75 0.54 7.28
CA LEU A 27 -10.32 -0.86 7.21
C LEU A 27 -11.39 -1.83 7.75
N LEU A 28 -12.21 -1.39 8.72
CA LEU A 28 -13.31 -2.19 9.26
C LEU A 28 -14.26 -2.72 8.17
N ASP A 29 -14.51 -1.93 7.12
CA ASP A 29 -15.43 -2.29 6.04
C ASP A 29 -14.88 -3.41 5.14
N TYR A 30 -13.57 -3.68 5.23
CA TYR A 30 -12.86 -4.71 4.44
C TYR A 30 -12.36 -5.88 5.29
N CYS A 31 -12.66 -5.86 6.59
CA CYS A 31 -12.34 -6.94 7.51
C CYS A 31 -13.45 -7.99 7.53
N HIS A 32 -13.07 -9.26 7.52
CA HIS A 32 -13.99 -10.36 7.76
C HIS A 32 -13.66 -11.04 9.09
N VAL A 33 -14.65 -11.24 9.95
CA VAL A 33 -14.48 -12.02 11.20
C VAL A 33 -15.13 -13.38 11.03
N GLU A 34 -14.32 -14.41 11.14
CA GLU A 34 -14.72 -15.82 11.07
C GLU A 34 -14.73 -16.42 12.48
N SER A 35 -15.74 -17.25 12.80
CA SER A 35 -15.78 -18.02 14.05
C SER A 35 -15.60 -19.49 13.73
N VAL A 36 -14.65 -20.14 14.41
CA VAL A 36 -14.30 -21.54 14.19
C VAL A 36 -14.43 -22.29 15.51
N ALA A 37 -15.17 -23.40 15.48
CA ALA A 37 -15.43 -24.21 16.66
C ALA A 37 -14.16 -24.94 17.12
N GLN A 38 -14.12 -25.26 18.41
CA GLN A 38 -13.11 -26.15 18.97
C GLN A 38 -12.95 -27.43 18.13
N ASP A 39 -11.73 -27.95 18.07
CA ASP A 39 -11.29 -29.15 17.34
C ASP A 39 -11.34 -29.06 15.82
N SER A 40 -11.63 -27.88 15.27
CA SER A 40 -11.62 -27.63 13.83
C SER A 40 -10.29 -27.03 13.35
N ASP A 41 -9.92 -27.29 12.09
CA ASP A 41 -8.79 -26.64 11.41
C ASP A 41 -9.30 -25.46 10.57
N PRO A 42 -9.03 -24.20 10.96
CA PRO A 42 -9.49 -23.02 10.22
C PRO A 42 -8.83 -22.85 8.84
N PHE A 43 -7.72 -23.55 8.58
CA PHE A 43 -6.92 -23.37 7.36
C PHE A 43 -7.07 -24.49 6.34
N ARG A 44 -7.86 -25.53 6.65
CA ARG A 44 -8.07 -26.67 5.75
C ARG A 44 -8.72 -26.26 4.43
N ASP A 45 -9.85 -25.56 4.50
CA ASP A 45 -10.61 -25.12 3.31
C ASP A 45 -10.33 -23.65 2.95
N HIS A 46 -9.80 -22.88 3.90
CA HIS A 46 -9.49 -21.46 3.75
C HIS A 46 -8.04 -21.20 4.14
N PRO A 47 -7.05 -21.54 3.30
CA PRO A 47 -5.66 -21.28 3.61
C PRO A 47 -5.42 -19.78 3.84
N PRO A 48 -4.40 -19.39 4.63
CA PRO A 48 -4.06 -17.99 4.87
C PRO A 48 -3.33 -17.32 3.69
N ALA A 49 -3.15 -18.02 2.56
CA ALA A 49 -2.50 -17.47 1.38
C ALA A 49 -3.30 -16.26 0.85
N GLY A 50 -2.61 -15.15 0.57
CA GLY A 50 -3.22 -13.90 0.13
C GLY A 50 -3.99 -13.12 1.20
N GLN A 51 -4.10 -13.62 2.43
CA GLN A 51 -4.80 -12.94 3.52
C GLN A 51 -3.99 -12.83 4.80
N SER A 52 -4.05 -11.67 5.44
CA SER A 52 -3.51 -11.43 6.77
C SER A 52 -4.55 -11.88 7.79
N VAL A 53 -4.27 -13.00 8.46
CA VAL A 53 -5.18 -13.64 9.43
C VAL A 53 -4.69 -13.41 10.85
N TYR A 54 -5.55 -12.95 11.76
CA TYR A 54 -5.20 -12.68 13.15
C TYR A 54 -6.12 -13.43 14.11
N LEU A 55 -5.58 -13.92 15.22
CA LEU A 55 -6.38 -14.55 16.28
C LEU A 55 -6.92 -13.47 17.23
N LEU A 56 -8.22 -13.20 17.15
CA LEU A 56 -8.88 -12.24 18.04
C LEU A 56 -9.27 -12.87 19.37
N ARG A 57 -9.75 -14.12 19.36
CA ARG A 57 -10.25 -14.83 20.54
C ARG A 57 -9.89 -16.31 20.50
N GLY A 58 -9.68 -16.90 21.68
CA GLY A 58 -9.46 -18.33 21.86
C GLY A 58 -8.00 -18.74 21.77
N GLU A 59 -7.77 -20.04 21.58
CA GLU A 59 -6.45 -20.65 21.47
C GLU A 59 -6.35 -21.50 20.19
N LEU A 60 -5.26 -21.31 19.45
CA LEU A 60 -5.01 -21.99 18.18
C LEU A 60 -3.61 -22.63 18.22
N GLU A 61 -3.53 -23.95 18.02
CA GLU A 61 -2.26 -24.62 17.75
C GLU A 61 -2.01 -24.59 16.24
N VAL A 62 -0.81 -24.19 15.83
CA VAL A 62 -0.36 -24.16 14.44
C VAL A 62 0.86 -25.05 14.30
N VAL A 63 0.82 -25.95 13.32
CA VAL A 63 1.91 -26.86 12.98
C VAL A 63 2.48 -26.47 11.62
N TYR A 64 3.77 -26.21 11.56
CA TYR A 64 4.48 -25.82 10.36
C TYR A 64 5.08 -27.03 9.62
N GLU A 65 5.52 -26.85 8.38
CA GLU A 65 6.11 -27.94 7.57
C GLU A 65 7.42 -28.50 8.14
N ASP A 66 8.10 -27.81 9.05
CA ASP A 66 9.27 -28.30 9.79
C ASP A 66 8.91 -29.02 11.10
N ASP A 67 7.63 -29.38 11.29
CA ASP A 67 7.07 -30.00 12.50
C ASP A 67 7.12 -29.11 13.75
N ASN A 68 7.51 -27.84 13.63
CA ASN A 68 7.45 -26.89 14.72
C ASN A 68 5.99 -26.60 15.08
N ARG A 69 5.68 -26.60 16.38
CA ARG A 69 4.35 -26.33 16.91
C ARG A 69 4.34 -25.03 17.68
N VAL A 70 3.37 -24.19 17.36
CA VAL A 70 3.19 -22.90 18.02
C VAL A 70 1.78 -22.81 18.56
N LEU A 71 1.66 -22.58 19.87
CA LEU A 71 0.40 -22.24 20.51
C LEU A 71 0.21 -20.73 20.51
N ILE A 72 -0.82 -20.27 19.81
CA ILE A 72 -1.21 -18.86 19.73
C ILE A 72 -2.42 -18.66 20.62
N ARG A 73 -2.31 -17.74 21.59
CA ARG A 73 -3.42 -17.35 22.47
C ARG A 73 -3.88 -15.94 22.16
N SER A 74 -5.17 -15.68 22.25
CA SER A 74 -5.70 -14.30 22.16
C SER A 74 -4.96 -13.36 23.12
N GLY A 75 -4.64 -12.16 22.64
CA GLY A 75 -3.89 -11.15 23.39
C GLY A 75 -2.39 -11.43 23.57
N SER A 76 -1.90 -12.61 23.15
CA SER A 76 -0.46 -12.88 23.11
C SER A 76 0.21 -12.06 22.01
N GLU A 77 1.54 -11.91 22.10
CA GLU A 77 2.33 -11.25 21.07
C GLU A 77 2.12 -11.93 19.70
N TRP A 78 2.06 -13.26 19.64
CA TRP A 78 1.80 -14.01 18.41
C TRP A 78 0.45 -13.68 17.77
N ALA A 79 -0.56 -13.36 18.56
CA ALA A 79 -1.89 -13.00 18.06
C ALA A 79 -1.95 -11.59 17.46
N ARG A 80 -0.96 -10.74 17.74
CA ARG A 80 -0.87 -9.38 17.17
C ARG A 80 -0.40 -9.40 15.72
N HIS A 81 0.21 -10.47 15.24
CA HIS A 81 0.80 -10.54 13.89
C HIS A 81 0.04 -11.52 12.98
N PRO A 82 0.13 -11.37 11.65
CA PRO A 82 -0.50 -12.29 10.70
C PRO A 82 0.00 -13.73 10.87
N ILE A 83 -0.95 -14.65 11.00
CA ILE A 83 -0.74 -16.09 11.06
C ILE A 83 -0.46 -16.62 9.65
N GLY A 84 0.50 -17.52 9.52
CA GLY A 84 0.79 -18.18 8.24
C GLY A 84 1.57 -17.36 7.22
N LYS A 85 2.07 -16.18 7.60
CA LYS A 85 3.01 -15.37 6.79
C LYS A 85 4.48 -15.70 7.01
N ARG A 86 4.76 -16.68 7.86
CA ARG A 86 6.12 -17.10 8.24
C ARG A 86 6.50 -18.31 7.40
N GLN A 87 7.79 -18.46 7.11
CA GLN A 87 8.33 -19.68 6.53
C GLN A 87 8.95 -20.58 7.62
N PRO A 88 8.75 -21.91 7.55
CA PRO A 88 8.06 -22.63 6.47
C PRO A 88 6.53 -22.52 6.56
N ALA A 89 5.79 -23.02 5.56
CA ALA A 89 4.34 -22.84 5.49
C ALA A 89 3.60 -23.59 6.61
N ILE A 90 2.34 -23.23 6.85
CA ILE A 90 1.48 -23.97 7.79
C ILE A 90 1.08 -25.29 7.14
N ARG A 91 1.36 -26.40 7.83
CA ARG A 91 0.91 -27.74 7.45
C ARG A 91 -0.52 -28.02 7.92
N SER A 92 -0.83 -27.62 9.15
CA SER A 92 -2.16 -27.77 9.75
C SER A 92 -2.34 -26.82 10.94
N ALA A 93 -3.60 -26.56 11.31
CA ALA A 93 -3.93 -25.89 12.56
C ALA A 93 -5.07 -26.59 13.30
N GLN A 94 -5.18 -26.35 14.60
CA GLN A 94 -6.29 -26.86 15.42
C GLN A 94 -6.75 -25.81 16.41
N ALA A 95 -8.02 -25.47 16.36
CA ALA A 95 -8.68 -24.64 17.36
C ALA A 95 -8.79 -25.43 18.68
N LEU A 96 -8.06 -25.02 19.71
CA LEU A 96 -8.10 -25.68 21.03
C LEU A 96 -9.28 -25.19 21.89
N SER A 97 -9.91 -24.09 21.48
CA SER A 97 -11.17 -23.57 21.98
C SER A 97 -12.00 -23.05 20.80
N ASP A 98 -13.19 -22.55 21.04
CA ASP A 98 -13.84 -21.69 20.04
C ASP A 98 -12.94 -20.46 19.78
N VAL A 99 -12.60 -20.23 18.51
CA VAL A 99 -11.73 -19.14 18.08
C VAL A 99 -12.46 -18.13 17.20
N GLN A 100 -12.02 -16.88 17.26
CA GLN A 100 -12.41 -15.85 16.30
C GLN A 100 -11.18 -15.36 15.55
N LEU A 101 -11.27 -15.38 14.22
CA LEU A 101 -10.20 -14.98 13.32
C LEU A 101 -10.62 -13.72 12.56
N LEU A 102 -9.74 -12.73 12.52
CA LEU A 102 -9.84 -11.60 11.61
C LEU A 102 -9.12 -11.94 10.31
N ARG A 103 -9.76 -11.73 9.16
CA ARG A 103 -9.15 -11.84 7.83
C ARG A 103 -9.19 -10.50 7.11
N VAL A 104 -8.05 -10.15 6.51
CA VAL A 104 -7.89 -8.97 5.65
C VAL A 104 -7.09 -9.38 4.42
N ASP A 105 -7.45 -8.88 3.23
CA ASP A 105 -6.66 -9.10 2.02
C ASP A 105 -5.25 -8.47 2.14
N ASP A 106 -4.20 -9.23 1.79
CA ASP A 106 -2.81 -8.78 1.92
C ASP A 106 -2.50 -7.59 1.03
N GLU A 107 -3.00 -7.57 -0.20
CA GLU A 107 -2.69 -6.51 -1.15
C GLU A 107 -3.34 -5.20 -0.74
N LEU A 108 -4.59 -5.28 -0.28
CA LEU A 108 -5.29 -4.13 0.28
C LEU A 108 -4.56 -3.61 1.52
N LEU A 109 -4.22 -4.49 2.46
CA LEU A 109 -3.56 -4.11 3.70
C LEU A 109 -2.22 -3.43 3.41
N ASP A 110 -1.39 -4.04 2.56
CA ASP A 110 -0.10 -3.48 2.18
C ASP A 110 -0.21 -2.12 1.48
N ARG A 111 -1.21 -1.95 0.61
CA ARG A 111 -1.50 -0.64 0.01
C ARG A 111 -1.82 0.36 1.12
N MET A 112 -2.79 0.08 1.96
CA MET A 112 -3.20 0.99 3.04
C MET A 112 -2.04 1.37 3.96
N VAL A 113 -1.17 0.43 4.36
CA VAL A 113 0.05 0.71 5.15
C VAL A 113 0.95 1.70 4.43
N THR A 114 1.25 1.42 3.16
CA THR A 114 2.20 2.21 2.42
C THR A 114 1.69 3.64 2.22
N TRP A 115 0.39 3.79 1.94
CA TRP A 115 -0.25 5.09 1.75
C TRP A 115 -0.34 5.90 3.05
N ASP A 116 -0.72 5.30 4.19
CA ASP A 116 -0.83 6.01 5.47
C ASP A 116 0.56 6.50 5.96
N GLN A 117 1.63 5.73 5.74
CA GLN A 117 2.99 6.16 6.10
C GLN A 117 3.50 7.37 5.29
N PHE A 118 3.07 7.53 4.04
CA PHE A 118 3.35 8.74 3.26
C PHE A 118 2.48 9.93 3.68
N ALA A 119 1.26 9.65 4.12
CA ALA A 119 0.28 10.66 4.51
C ALA A 119 0.65 11.40 5.80
N TYR A 120 1.34 10.73 6.72
CA TYR A 120 1.67 11.25 8.06
C TYR A 120 3.02 11.98 8.17
N HIS A 121 3.78 12.14 7.08
CA HIS A 121 5.07 12.82 7.10
C HIS A 121 4.96 14.35 6.85
N ASP A 122 4.12 15.05 7.62
CA ASP A 122 4.04 16.53 7.59
C ASP A 122 4.66 17.21 8.83
N ASP A 123 5.05 16.48 9.89
CA ASP A 123 5.58 17.12 11.11
C ASP A 123 7.07 17.54 11.06
N VAL A 124 7.74 17.40 9.90
CA VAL A 124 9.08 17.96 9.70
C VAL A 124 9.02 19.08 8.68
N ARG A 125 8.89 20.31 9.17
CA ARG A 125 8.99 21.57 8.40
C ARG A 125 10.10 21.48 7.33
N PRO A 126 9.77 21.41 6.04
CA PRO A 126 10.65 21.92 5.02
C PRO A 126 10.43 23.43 5.05
N THR A 127 11.45 24.20 5.43
CA THR A 127 11.48 25.63 5.15
C THR A 127 11.36 25.83 3.63
N ALA A 128 10.12 26.00 3.14
CA ALA A 128 9.68 26.51 1.83
C ALA A 128 8.43 25.82 1.21
N LEU A 129 7.49 25.26 1.98
CA LEU A 129 6.14 25.02 1.45
C LEU A 129 5.16 26.08 1.96
N LYS A 130 4.48 26.76 1.03
CA LYS A 130 3.46 27.78 1.33
C LYS A 130 2.33 27.13 2.13
N GLU A 131 1.86 27.82 3.18
CA GLU A 131 0.80 27.44 4.13
C GLU A 131 -0.53 26.93 3.49
N GLY A 132 -0.72 27.05 2.17
CA GLY A 132 -1.85 26.48 1.45
C GLY A 132 -1.72 25.00 1.05
N SER A 133 -0.49 24.49 0.84
CA SER A 133 -0.24 23.15 0.27
C SER A 133 -0.53 22.02 1.26
N GLU A 134 -0.21 22.23 2.53
CA GLU A 134 -0.42 21.27 3.63
C GLU A 134 -1.90 20.97 3.85
N SER A 135 -2.74 22.02 3.77
CA SER A 135 -4.19 21.88 3.87
C SER A 135 -4.81 21.14 2.67
N ALA A 136 -4.20 21.25 1.49
CA ALA A 136 -4.65 20.56 0.28
C ALA A 136 -4.23 19.08 0.33
N LEU A 137 -2.99 18.80 0.76
CA LEU A 137 -2.47 17.46 0.96
C LEU A 137 -3.31 16.68 1.98
N LYS A 138 -3.57 17.29 3.14
CA LYS A 138 -4.40 16.69 4.19
C LYS A 138 -5.85 16.49 3.74
N ARG A 139 -6.38 17.36 2.88
CA ARG A 139 -7.70 17.17 2.25
C ARG A 139 -7.68 16.02 1.24
N LEU A 140 -6.64 15.91 0.42
CA LEU A 140 -6.48 14.88 -0.60
C LEU A 140 -6.26 13.49 0.03
N LEU A 141 -5.49 13.40 1.12
CA LEU A 141 -5.27 12.19 1.91
C LEU A 141 -6.52 11.72 2.66
N ASN A 142 -7.38 12.67 3.06
CA ASN A 142 -8.70 12.40 3.64
C ASN A 142 -9.82 12.37 2.58
N SER A 143 -9.50 12.57 1.31
CA SER A 143 -10.46 12.48 0.21
C SER A 143 -10.71 11.01 -0.14
N GLY A 144 -11.84 10.74 -0.77
CA GLY A 144 -12.16 9.39 -1.24
C GLY A 144 -11.13 8.79 -2.19
N MET A 145 -10.22 9.58 -2.77
CA MET A 145 -9.20 9.13 -3.72
C MET A 145 -8.32 7.97 -3.20
N PHE A 146 -8.00 7.97 -1.92
CA PHE A 146 -7.18 6.92 -1.31
C PHE A 146 -7.99 5.98 -0.45
N SER A 147 -9.30 5.89 -0.71
CA SER A 147 -10.08 4.88 -0.03
C SER A 147 -9.61 3.48 -0.41
N ALA A 148 -9.84 2.51 0.45
CA ALA A 148 -9.58 1.10 0.20
C ALA A 148 -10.25 0.59 -1.10
N GLU A 149 -11.42 1.14 -1.47
CA GLU A 149 -12.10 0.88 -2.74
C GLU A 149 -11.27 1.37 -3.94
N ASN A 150 -10.83 2.63 -3.90
CA ASN A 150 -10.09 3.26 -5.00
C ASN A 150 -8.64 2.78 -5.11
N LEU A 151 -8.05 2.39 -3.98
CA LEU A 151 -6.75 1.72 -3.94
C LEU A 151 -6.78 0.36 -4.62
N SER A 152 -7.96 -0.24 -4.86
CA SER A 152 -8.07 -1.57 -5.46
C SER A 152 -8.35 -1.57 -6.96
N ASN A 153 -9.01 -0.55 -7.48
CA ASN A 153 -9.55 -0.56 -8.84
C ASN A 153 -9.07 0.60 -9.73
N SER A 154 -8.23 1.50 -9.21
CA SER A 154 -7.70 2.64 -9.97
C SER A 154 -6.34 2.32 -10.61
N PRO A 155 -5.96 2.89 -11.78
CA PRO A 155 -4.59 2.89 -12.27
C PRO A 155 -3.57 3.45 -11.25
N PHE A 156 -4.04 4.25 -10.27
CA PHE A 156 -3.22 4.67 -9.14
C PHE A 156 -2.90 3.56 -8.13
N ALA A 157 -3.69 2.47 -8.09
CA ALA A 157 -3.38 1.25 -7.35
C ALA A 157 -2.07 0.61 -7.83
N HIS A 158 -1.76 0.79 -9.11
CA HIS A 158 -0.57 0.26 -9.77
C HIS A 158 0.60 1.25 -9.81
N LEU A 159 0.42 2.48 -9.31
CA LEU A 159 1.57 3.36 -9.14
C LEU A 159 2.54 2.71 -8.14
N PRO A 160 3.83 2.61 -8.48
CA PRO A 160 4.83 2.21 -7.51
C PRO A 160 4.69 3.07 -6.26
N SER A 161 4.67 2.45 -5.08
CA SER A 161 4.60 3.14 -3.80
C SER A 161 5.63 4.28 -3.68
N ALA A 162 6.80 4.07 -4.27
CA ALA A 162 7.87 5.02 -4.48
C ALA A 162 7.43 6.38 -5.07
N ASN A 163 6.44 6.37 -5.95
CA ASN A 163 5.98 7.53 -6.71
C ASN A 163 4.85 8.31 -6.01
N ILE A 164 4.31 7.81 -4.89
CA ILE A 164 3.21 8.46 -4.15
C ILE A 164 3.59 9.86 -3.68
N GLY A 165 4.74 10.03 -3.03
CA GLY A 165 5.18 11.36 -2.58
C GLY A 165 5.40 12.35 -3.73
N LYS A 166 5.75 11.87 -4.93
CA LYS A 166 5.86 12.72 -6.13
C LYS A 166 4.49 13.03 -6.72
N LEU A 167 3.57 12.05 -6.74
CA LEU A 167 2.19 12.24 -7.16
C LEU A 167 1.55 13.38 -6.37
N LEU A 168 1.67 13.34 -5.05
CA LEU A 168 1.12 14.34 -4.15
C LEU A 168 1.63 15.77 -4.43
N ASN A 169 2.87 15.90 -4.92
CA ASN A 169 3.46 17.20 -5.29
C ASN A 169 3.05 17.69 -6.69
N CYS A 170 2.58 16.80 -7.56
CA CYS A 170 2.27 17.11 -8.96
C CYS A 170 0.76 17.12 -9.27
N ILE A 171 -0.08 16.65 -8.34
CA ILE A 171 -1.53 16.59 -8.53
C ILE A 171 -2.19 17.95 -8.23
N GLU A 172 -3.09 18.38 -9.10
CA GLU A 172 -3.80 19.66 -8.99
C GLU A 172 -5.31 19.39 -8.78
N ALA A 173 -5.91 19.99 -7.75
CA ALA A 173 -7.35 19.94 -7.55
C ALA A 173 -8.04 21.09 -8.31
N ILE A 174 -9.07 20.77 -9.09
CA ILE A 174 -9.88 21.74 -9.83
C ILE A 174 -11.37 21.56 -9.51
N ALA A 175 -12.06 22.67 -9.22
CA ALA A 175 -13.51 22.68 -9.10
C ALA A 175 -14.14 22.68 -10.49
N VAL A 176 -15.23 21.91 -10.65
CA VAL A 176 -15.96 21.78 -11.92
C VAL A 176 -17.47 21.83 -11.66
N TRP A 177 -18.21 22.29 -12.65
CA TRP A 177 -19.66 22.46 -12.59
C TRP A 177 -20.39 21.50 -13.54
N ASP A 178 -21.68 21.31 -13.28
CA ASP A 178 -22.56 20.59 -14.21
C ASP A 178 -22.40 21.12 -15.64
N LYS A 179 -22.29 20.21 -16.60
CA LYS A 179 -22.07 20.43 -18.05
C LYS A 179 -20.69 20.93 -18.46
N ASP A 180 -19.74 21.07 -17.54
CA ASP A 180 -18.35 21.34 -17.93
C ASP A 180 -17.81 20.19 -18.79
N VAL A 181 -17.23 20.53 -19.93
CA VAL A 181 -16.55 19.57 -20.82
C VAL A 181 -15.08 19.55 -20.46
N ILE A 182 -14.64 18.44 -19.86
CA ILE A 182 -13.29 18.29 -19.32
C ILE A 182 -12.31 17.80 -20.40
N ILE A 183 -12.78 16.90 -21.25
CA ILE A 183 -12.05 16.37 -22.39
C ILE A 183 -12.96 16.45 -23.60
N ARG A 184 -12.43 16.85 -24.76
CA ARG A 184 -13.12 16.73 -26.04
C ARG A 184 -12.45 15.66 -26.89
N GLU A 185 -13.26 14.88 -27.58
CA GLU A 185 -12.79 13.94 -28.58
C GLU A 185 -11.98 14.68 -29.65
N GLY A 186 -10.82 14.11 -30.03
CA GLY A 186 -9.90 14.68 -31.02
C GLY A 186 -8.81 15.61 -30.46
N ASP A 187 -8.94 16.07 -29.22
CA ASP A 187 -7.93 16.94 -28.58
C ASP A 187 -6.64 16.17 -28.26
N ASP A 188 -5.57 16.90 -27.94
CA ASP A 188 -4.34 16.29 -27.42
C ASP A 188 -4.50 15.79 -25.98
N GLY A 189 -3.80 14.70 -25.65
CA GLY A 189 -3.67 14.22 -24.28
C GLY A 189 -2.75 15.11 -23.45
N ASP A 190 -3.30 15.90 -22.53
CA ASP A 190 -2.57 16.88 -21.70
C ASP A 190 -2.57 16.53 -20.21
N TYR A 191 -3.68 16.03 -19.67
CA TYR A 191 -3.85 15.62 -18.28
C TYR A 191 -4.51 14.24 -18.12
N TYR A 192 -4.18 13.58 -17.02
CA TYR A 192 -4.91 12.46 -16.45
C TYR A 192 -5.85 13.01 -15.36
N TYR A 193 -7.05 12.45 -15.20
CA TYR A 193 -8.05 12.94 -14.24
C TYR A 193 -8.58 11.83 -13.34
N LEU A 194 -8.87 12.19 -12.09
CA LEU A 194 -9.63 11.41 -11.12
C LEU A 194 -10.79 12.24 -10.56
N ILE A 195 -11.96 11.63 -10.43
CA ILE A 195 -13.15 12.27 -9.86
C ILE A 195 -13.08 12.16 -8.34
N GLU A 196 -12.76 13.24 -7.64
CA GLU A 196 -12.82 13.27 -6.17
C GLU A 196 -14.29 13.31 -5.70
N SER A 197 -15.11 14.14 -6.36
CA SER A 197 -16.54 14.24 -6.11
C SER A 197 -17.29 14.62 -7.38
N GLY A 198 -18.55 14.21 -7.47
CA GLY A 198 -19.43 14.45 -8.61
C GLY A 198 -19.58 13.25 -9.54
N ARG A 199 -20.18 13.48 -10.72
CA ARG A 199 -20.42 12.49 -11.76
C ARG A 199 -20.10 13.05 -13.14
N ALA A 200 -19.61 12.21 -14.04
CA ALA A 200 -19.34 12.57 -15.42
C ALA A 200 -19.91 11.53 -16.39
N GLN A 201 -19.99 11.89 -17.67
CA GLN A 201 -20.43 11.01 -18.74
C GLN A 201 -19.40 11.04 -19.87
N VAL A 202 -19.08 9.86 -20.39
CA VAL A 202 -18.18 9.67 -21.53
C VAL A 202 -19.02 9.43 -22.78
N THR A 203 -18.81 10.23 -23.81
CA THR A 203 -19.51 10.11 -25.10
C THR A 203 -18.53 10.11 -26.26
N ARG A 204 -18.86 9.40 -27.33
CA ARG A 204 -18.13 9.42 -28.60
C ARG A 204 -19.08 9.69 -29.75
N LEU A 205 -18.64 10.49 -30.72
CA LEU A 205 -19.42 10.75 -31.92
C LEU A 205 -19.29 9.57 -32.90
N VAL A 206 -20.38 8.84 -33.15
CA VAL A 206 -20.42 7.72 -34.11
C VAL A 206 -21.52 7.98 -35.12
N GLY A 207 -21.15 8.12 -36.39
CA GLY A 207 -22.13 8.36 -37.48
C GLY A 207 -22.96 9.64 -37.31
N GLY A 208 -22.42 10.66 -36.62
CA GLY A 208 -23.12 11.92 -36.35
C GLY A 208 -24.01 11.91 -35.10
N ALA A 209 -24.09 10.80 -34.36
CA ALA A 209 -24.81 10.71 -33.10
C ALA A 209 -23.83 10.53 -31.92
N ASN A 210 -24.13 11.17 -30.79
CA ASN A 210 -23.36 10.99 -29.55
C ASN A 210 -23.76 9.67 -28.88
N LEU A 211 -22.88 8.68 -28.95
CA LEU A 211 -23.02 7.42 -28.23
C LEU A 211 -22.48 7.58 -26.81
N VAL A 212 -23.28 7.26 -25.79
CA VAL A 212 -22.83 7.19 -24.40
C VAL A 212 -22.04 5.89 -24.20
N LEU A 213 -20.77 6.02 -23.81
CA LEU A 213 -19.88 4.88 -23.58
C LEU A 213 -19.89 4.44 -22.11
N ALA A 214 -19.93 5.41 -21.20
CA ALA A 214 -19.89 5.16 -19.75
C ALA A 214 -20.43 6.35 -18.96
N GLU A 215 -20.85 6.08 -17.72
CA GLU A 215 -21.05 7.07 -16.67
C GLU A 215 -20.00 6.86 -15.58
N LEU A 216 -19.39 7.94 -15.13
CA LEU A 216 -18.31 7.95 -14.15
C LEU A 216 -18.80 8.59 -12.84
N LYS A 217 -18.33 8.08 -11.71
CA LYS A 217 -18.62 8.53 -10.35
C LYS A 217 -17.33 8.88 -9.60
N ALA A 218 -17.48 9.41 -8.39
CA ALA A 218 -16.35 9.62 -7.47
C ALA A 218 -15.53 8.33 -7.30
N GLY A 219 -14.20 8.46 -7.41
CA GLY A 219 -13.24 7.35 -7.44
C GLY A 219 -12.80 6.94 -8.84
N ASP A 220 -13.66 7.14 -9.85
CA ASP A 220 -13.33 6.78 -11.22
C ASP A 220 -12.29 7.74 -11.83
N VAL A 221 -11.59 7.23 -12.83
CA VAL A 221 -10.50 7.93 -13.53
C VAL A 221 -10.79 8.00 -15.02
N PHE A 222 -10.16 8.95 -15.70
CA PHE A 222 -10.28 9.06 -17.15
C PHE A 222 -9.12 9.85 -17.78
N GLY A 223 -8.93 9.63 -19.07
CA GLY A 223 -7.99 10.37 -19.90
C GLY A 223 -6.57 9.79 -19.94
N GLU A 224 -6.36 8.57 -19.46
CA GLU A 224 -5.10 7.84 -19.48
C GLU A 224 -4.67 7.39 -20.87
N GLU A 225 -5.63 6.97 -21.70
CA GLU A 225 -5.34 6.30 -22.98
C GLU A 225 -4.52 7.19 -23.93
N ALA A 226 -4.89 8.47 -24.04
CA ALA A 226 -4.20 9.46 -24.88
C ALA A 226 -2.79 9.81 -24.36
N LEU A 227 -2.51 9.55 -23.08
CA LEU A 227 -1.19 9.80 -22.49
C LEU A 227 -0.24 8.63 -22.75
N VAL A 228 -0.76 7.40 -22.67
CA VAL A 228 0.01 6.15 -22.83
C VAL A 228 0.27 5.83 -24.29
N SER A 229 -0.74 5.97 -25.15
CA SER A 229 -0.66 5.59 -26.57
C SER A 229 -0.16 6.71 -27.50
N GLU A 230 0.14 7.89 -26.94
CA GLU A 230 0.45 9.12 -27.69
C GLU A 230 -0.59 9.49 -28.78
N SER A 231 -1.83 8.99 -28.63
CA SER A 231 -2.95 9.26 -29.53
C SER A 231 -3.79 10.47 -29.06
N LYS A 232 -4.68 10.95 -29.94
CA LYS A 232 -5.67 11.98 -29.59
C LYS A 232 -6.70 11.42 -28.61
N ARG A 233 -7.36 12.31 -27.87
CA ARG A 233 -8.51 11.99 -27.02
C ARG A 233 -9.55 11.24 -27.82
N ASN A 234 -9.94 10.08 -27.34
CA ASN A 234 -10.74 9.14 -28.09
C ASN A 234 -12.26 9.31 -27.81
N ALA A 235 -12.64 10.14 -26.84
CA ALA A 235 -14.01 10.42 -26.43
C ALA A 235 -14.08 11.79 -25.73
N THR A 236 -15.29 12.33 -25.61
CA THR A 236 -15.61 13.54 -24.86
C THR A 236 -16.05 13.15 -23.44
N VAL A 237 -15.57 13.86 -22.42
CA VAL A 237 -15.98 13.67 -21.02
C VAL A 237 -16.64 14.95 -20.53
N THR A 238 -17.90 14.85 -20.10
CA THR A 238 -18.72 15.98 -19.63
C THR A 238 -19.23 15.74 -18.23
N MET A 239 -19.12 16.73 -17.35
CA MET A 239 -19.66 16.67 -16.00
C MET A 239 -21.20 16.65 -16.03
N LYS A 240 -21.78 15.83 -15.15
CA LYS A 240 -23.23 15.66 -14.92
C LYS A 240 -23.69 16.21 -13.57
N SER A 241 -22.76 16.69 -12.78
CA SER A 241 -23.00 17.38 -11.51
C SER A 241 -21.80 18.27 -11.19
N ASN A 242 -21.99 19.23 -10.30
CA ASN A 242 -20.86 19.92 -9.68
C ASN A 242 -19.96 18.92 -8.94
N GLY A 243 -18.68 19.23 -8.85
CA GLY A 243 -17.70 18.33 -8.26
C GLY A 243 -16.30 18.90 -8.20
N VAL A 244 -15.36 18.02 -7.85
CA VAL A 244 -13.92 18.31 -7.82
C VAL A 244 -13.21 17.19 -8.56
N LEU A 245 -12.31 17.58 -9.45
CA LEU A 245 -11.39 16.67 -10.13
C LEU A 245 -9.98 16.88 -9.63
N LEU A 246 -9.24 15.80 -9.52
CA LEU A 246 -7.80 15.81 -9.34
C LEU A 246 -7.16 15.52 -10.69
N ARG A 247 -6.27 16.39 -11.15
CA ARG A 247 -5.61 16.25 -12.45
C ARG A 247 -4.10 16.19 -12.33
N LEU A 248 -3.47 15.42 -13.21
CA LEU A 248 -2.03 15.24 -13.27
C LEU A 248 -1.55 15.47 -14.70
N LYS A 249 -0.51 16.29 -14.88
CA LYS A 249 0.04 16.61 -16.21
C LYS A 249 0.63 15.37 -16.87
N LYS A 250 0.55 15.28 -18.20
CA LYS A 250 1.13 14.16 -19.00
C LYS A 250 2.57 13.84 -18.62
N GLN A 251 3.43 14.85 -18.51
CA GLN A 251 4.85 14.64 -18.19
C GLN A 251 5.05 14.04 -16.80
N ASP A 252 4.24 14.46 -15.82
CA ASP A 252 4.31 13.94 -14.47
C ASP A 252 3.69 12.55 -14.41
N PHE A 253 2.57 12.31 -15.08
CA PHE A 253 1.98 10.98 -15.25
C PHE A 253 2.99 9.98 -15.82
N LEU A 254 3.68 10.32 -16.91
CA LEU A 254 4.69 9.44 -17.51
C LEU A 254 5.87 9.18 -16.56
N LYS A 255 6.34 10.20 -15.82
CA LYS A 255 7.40 10.04 -14.81
C LYS A 255 6.97 9.16 -13.63
N LEU A 256 5.70 9.20 -13.24
CA LEU A 256 5.15 8.39 -12.15
C LEU A 256 4.79 6.97 -12.58
N MET A 257 4.44 6.78 -13.85
CA MET A 257 4.18 5.45 -14.44
C MET A 257 5.47 4.72 -14.82
N GLN A 258 6.57 5.44 -15.04
CA GLN A 258 7.88 4.81 -15.13
C GLN A 258 8.24 4.22 -13.77
N GLU A 259 8.22 2.89 -13.67
CA GLU A 259 8.94 2.21 -12.60
C GLU A 259 10.40 2.69 -12.68
N PRO A 260 10.94 3.39 -11.66
CA PRO A 260 12.38 3.42 -11.53
C PRO A 260 12.86 1.98 -11.59
N LEU A 261 13.88 1.70 -12.41
CA LEU A 261 14.54 0.40 -12.46
C LEU A 261 15.14 0.12 -11.07
N LEU A 262 14.31 -0.35 -10.14
CA LEU A 262 14.72 -0.78 -8.83
C LEU A 262 15.36 -2.14 -9.02
N HIS A 263 16.61 -2.25 -8.60
CA HIS A 263 17.30 -3.53 -8.64
C HIS A 263 16.73 -4.42 -7.54
N ARG A 264 15.86 -5.35 -7.95
CA ARG A 264 15.34 -6.41 -7.08
C ARG A 264 16.37 -7.53 -6.96
N ILE A 265 16.40 -8.17 -5.79
CA ILE A 265 17.32 -9.27 -5.50
C ILE A 265 16.63 -10.31 -4.62
N ASN A 266 16.81 -11.59 -4.95
CA ASN A 266 16.32 -12.69 -4.13
C ASN A 266 17.15 -12.80 -2.83
N TYR A 267 16.65 -13.58 -1.86
CA TYR A 267 17.29 -13.69 -0.55
C TYR A 267 18.70 -14.30 -0.59
N GLU A 268 18.95 -15.30 -1.45
CA GLU A 268 20.24 -15.98 -1.51
C GLU A 268 21.35 -15.05 -2.03
N ASP A 269 21.07 -14.33 -3.11
CA ASP A 269 21.99 -13.36 -3.70
C ASP A 269 22.19 -12.15 -2.78
N ALA A 270 21.13 -11.72 -2.09
CA ALA A 270 21.19 -10.64 -1.12
C ALA A 270 22.09 -11.01 0.07
N ARG A 271 21.99 -12.24 0.59
CA ARG A 271 22.87 -12.76 1.63
C ARG A 271 24.34 -12.76 1.17
N ASN A 272 24.61 -13.13 -0.07
CA ASN A 272 25.97 -13.10 -0.64
C ASN A 272 26.53 -11.68 -0.71
N LYS A 273 25.71 -10.69 -1.08
CA LYS A 273 26.12 -9.27 -1.06
C LYS A 273 26.38 -8.76 0.35
N VAL A 274 25.56 -9.14 1.33
CA VAL A 274 25.81 -8.76 2.74
C VAL A 274 27.09 -9.37 3.26
N ALA A 275 27.39 -10.63 2.89
CA ALA A 275 28.68 -11.24 3.21
C ALA A 275 29.89 -10.50 2.58
N GLN A 276 29.66 -9.74 1.50
CA GLN A 276 30.66 -8.90 0.83
C GLN A 276 30.68 -7.45 1.34
N GLY A 277 29.91 -7.12 2.39
CA GLY A 277 29.91 -5.80 3.03
C GLY A 277 28.70 -4.92 2.73
N ALA A 278 27.69 -5.42 2.02
CA ALA A 278 26.39 -4.73 1.94
C ALA A 278 25.67 -4.73 3.29
N ILE A 279 24.78 -3.76 3.52
CA ILE A 279 24.03 -3.62 4.78
C ILE A 279 22.54 -3.88 4.55
N TRP A 280 21.97 -4.75 5.38
CA TRP A 280 20.51 -4.90 5.49
C TRP A 280 19.87 -3.63 6.07
N LEU A 281 18.91 -3.06 5.33
CA LEU A 281 18.19 -1.84 5.71
C LEU A 281 16.71 -2.17 5.93
N ASP A 282 16.30 -2.26 7.19
CA ASP A 282 14.90 -2.47 7.57
C ASP A 282 14.14 -1.14 7.57
N VAL A 283 13.12 -1.03 6.72
CA VAL A 283 12.32 0.21 6.58
C VAL A 283 10.96 0.16 7.25
N ARG A 284 10.74 -0.82 8.12
CA ARG A 284 9.53 -0.95 8.94
C ARG A 284 9.60 -0.07 10.19
N HIS A 285 8.48 0.04 10.91
CA HIS A 285 8.48 0.79 12.15
C HIS A 285 9.28 0.08 13.26
N PRO A 286 9.81 0.82 14.25
CA PRO A 286 10.63 0.24 15.32
C PRO A 286 9.99 -0.90 16.13
N PRO A 287 8.66 -0.95 16.35
CA PRO A 287 8.02 -2.13 16.96
C PRO A 287 8.17 -3.40 16.12
N GLU A 288 7.95 -3.32 14.80
CA GLU A 288 8.12 -4.46 13.88
C GLU A 288 9.58 -4.95 13.90
N TYR A 289 10.56 -4.04 13.80
CA TYR A 289 11.99 -4.37 13.81
C TYR A 289 12.48 -4.99 15.13
N ARG A 290 11.85 -4.66 16.26
CA ARG A 290 12.17 -5.27 17.56
C ARG A 290 11.60 -6.68 17.70
N HIS A 291 10.51 -6.97 16.99
CA HIS A 291 9.82 -8.25 17.01
C HIS A 291 10.57 -9.30 16.18
N ASP A 292 10.89 -8.96 14.93
CA ASP A 292 11.75 -9.77 14.07
C ASP A 292 12.61 -8.90 13.17
N LYS A 293 13.78 -9.39 12.76
CA LYS A 293 14.66 -8.69 11.79
C LYS A 293 15.69 -9.61 11.16
N LEU A 294 16.39 -9.11 10.15
CA LEU A 294 17.59 -9.79 9.66
C LEU A 294 18.79 -9.49 10.57
N PRO A 295 19.65 -10.49 10.88
CA PRO A 295 20.84 -10.28 11.68
C PRO A 295 21.75 -9.19 11.10
N GLY A 296 22.15 -8.23 11.95
CA GLY A 296 22.99 -7.11 11.52
C GLY A 296 22.27 -6.00 10.75
N ALA A 297 20.95 -6.08 10.59
CA ALA A 297 20.18 -5.02 9.94
C ALA A 297 20.14 -3.74 10.76
N ILE A 298 20.21 -2.59 10.08
CA ILE A 298 19.90 -1.28 10.66
C ILE A 298 18.43 -0.95 10.37
N ASN A 299 17.76 -0.28 11.32
CA ASN A 299 16.38 0.15 11.13
C ASN A 299 16.34 1.65 10.80
N VAL A 300 15.82 1.97 9.63
CA VAL A 300 15.50 3.34 9.20
C VAL A 300 14.08 3.28 8.63
N PRO A 301 13.05 3.54 9.45
CA PRO A 301 11.66 3.49 9.02
C PRO A 301 11.42 4.28 7.73
N LEU A 302 10.51 3.82 6.87
CA LEU A 302 10.25 4.44 5.55
C LEU A 302 10.01 5.96 5.67
N ASN A 303 9.27 6.38 6.70
CA ASN A 303 9.00 7.77 7.00
C ASN A 303 10.32 8.54 7.26
N ASP A 304 11.31 7.95 7.92
CA ASP A 304 12.59 8.60 8.25
C ASP A 304 13.66 8.56 7.14
N ILE A 305 13.42 7.86 6.02
CA ILE A 305 14.43 7.65 4.96
C ILE A 305 14.99 8.97 4.41
N ARG A 306 14.15 10.01 4.26
CA ARG A 306 14.60 11.32 3.76
C ARG A 306 15.59 11.99 4.72
N ASN A 307 15.37 11.84 6.02
CA ASN A 307 16.24 12.40 7.06
C ASN A 307 17.56 11.63 7.17
N ALA A 308 17.58 10.36 6.75
CA ALA A 308 18.77 9.53 6.73
C ALA A 308 19.73 9.85 5.55
N ILE A 309 19.29 10.63 4.56
CA ILE A 309 20.12 11.07 3.44
C ILE A 309 21.25 11.96 3.98
N GLY A 310 22.49 11.62 3.64
CA GLY A 310 23.70 12.30 4.13
C GLY A 310 24.23 11.74 5.46
N VAL A 311 23.39 11.04 6.24
CA VAL A 311 23.83 10.26 7.41
C VAL A 311 24.28 8.86 6.99
N LEU A 312 23.53 8.21 6.08
CA LEU A 312 23.92 6.95 5.48
C LEU A 312 25.16 7.12 4.59
N GLY A 313 26.06 6.15 4.61
CA GLY A 313 27.29 6.17 3.83
C GLY A 313 27.04 5.90 2.34
N LYS A 314 27.35 6.85 1.47
CA LYS A 314 27.13 6.70 0.02
C LYS A 314 27.96 5.62 -0.67
N ALA A 315 29.07 5.20 -0.07
CA ALA A 315 29.91 4.13 -0.59
C ALA A 315 29.38 2.72 -0.23
N THR A 316 28.36 2.64 0.62
CA THR A 316 27.80 1.39 1.10
C THR A 316 26.66 0.95 0.19
N THR A 317 26.67 -0.33 -0.20
CA THR A 317 25.51 -0.96 -0.84
C THR A 317 24.48 -1.32 0.24
N TYR A 318 23.23 -0.90 0.06
CA TYR A 318 22.13 -1.23 0.95
C TYR A 318 21.18 -2.25 0.33
N ILE A 319 20.67 -3.17 1.12
CA ILE A 319 19.59 -4.07 0.73
C ILE A 319 18.37 -3.74 1.58
N ALA A 320 17.45 -2.97 1.00
CA ALA A 320 16.24 -2.52 1.66
C ALA A 320 15.21 -3.65 1.71
N TYR A 321 14.66 -3.90 2.89
CA TYR A 321 13.58 -4.85 3.09
C TYR A 321 12.51 -4.27 4.03
N CYS A 322 11.30 -4.78 3.86
CA CYS A 322 10.19 -4.59 4.80
C CYS A 322 9.45 -5.91 4.95
N GLN A 323 8.15 -5.90 5.25
CA GLN A 323 7.39 -7.14 5.38
C GLN A 323 7.22 -7.87 4.03
N SER A 324 6.69 -7.17 3.02
CA SER A 324 6.30 -7.73 1.71
C SER A 324 7.12 -7.22 0.51
N GLY A 325 7.98 -6.22 0.72
CA GLY A 325 8.79 -5.58 -0.33
C GLY A 325 8.22 -4.26 -0.89
N ARG A 326 6.97 -3.89 -0.58
CA ARG A 326 6.33 -2.66 -1.10
C ARG A 326 6.86 -1.37 -0.44
N ARG A 327 7.01 -1.36 0.89
CA ARG A 327 7.64 -0.23 1.63
C ARG A 327 9.13 -0.08 1.29
N SER A 328 9.86 -1.19 1.15
CA SER A 328 11.29 -1.13 0.79
C SER A 328 11.53 -0.68 -0.64
N ALA A 329 10.62 -0.98 -1.58
CA ALA A 329 10.68 -0.38 -2.92
C ALA A 329 10.59 1.15 -2.88
N ALA A 330 9.71 1.69 -2.05
CA ALA A 330 9.58 3.13 -1.83
C ALA A 330 10.86 3.75 -1.23
N ALA A 331 11.40 3.13 -0.18
CA ALA A 331 12.64 3.58 0.44
C ALA A 331 13.84 3.53 -0.53
N ALA A 332 13.99 2.41 -1.24
CA ALA A 332 15.06 2.22 -2.22
C ALA A 332 15.00 3.26 -3.33
N PHE A 333 13.81 3.64 -3.79
CA PHE A 333 13.68 4.72 -4.77
C PHE A 333 14.18 6.07 -4.26
N ILE A 334 13.80 6.45 -3.04
CA ILE A 334 14.22 7.71 -2.42
C ILE A 334 15.75 7.74 -2.30
N LEU A 335 16.35 6.63 -1.87
CA LEU A 335 17.79 6.48 -1.73
C LEU A 335 18.52 6.47 -3.09
N ALA A 336 17.99 5.73 -4.08
CA ALA A 336 18.55 5.70 -5.44
C ALA A 336 18.58 7.09 -6.08
N GLN A 337 17.55 7.91 -5.87
CA GLN A 337 17.54 9.31 -6.33
C GLN A 337 18.59 10.19 -5.67
N ALA A 338 18.91 9.91 -4.41
CA ALA A 338 19.99 10.58 -3.70
C ALA A 338 21.38 10.02 -4.08
N GLY A 339 21.44 9.06 -5.00
CA GLY A 339 22.67 8.46 -5.54
C GLY A 339 23.25 7.36 -4.66
N TYR A 340 22.43 6.68 -3.85
CA TYR A 340 22.84 5.50 -3.09
C TYR A 340 22.72 4.24 -3.95
N ASP A 341 23.65 3.29 -3.77
CA ASP A 341 23.54 1.94 -4.31
C ASP A 341 22.61 1.11 -3.42
N VAL A 342 21.40 0.82 -3.90
CA VAL A 342 20.36 0.18 -3.10
C VAL A 342 19.57 -0.84 -3.92
N TYR A 343 19.38 -2.01 -3.31
CA TYR A 343 18.58 -3.11 -3.83
C TYR A 343 17.31 -3.30 -2.99
N VAL A 344 16.27 -3.88 -3.59
CA VAL A 344 15.03 -4.26 -2.89
C VAL A 344 15.00 -5.77 -2.72
N LEU A 345 14.92 -6.26 -1.48
CA LEU A 345 14.72 -7.68 -1.21
C LEU A 345 13.35 -8.14 -1.71
N GLU A 346 13.33 -9.13 -2.59
CA GLU A 346 12.10 -9.69 -3.16
C GLU A 346 11.21 -10.30 -2.07
N ASN A 347 9.93 -9.95 -2.10
CA ASN A 347 8.90 -10.34 -1.11
C ASN A 347 9.24 -9.98 0.35
N GLY A 348 10.21 -9.09 0.60
CA GLY A 348 10.58 -8.64 1.94
C GLY A 348 10.98 -9.79 2.87
N LEU A 349 10.63 -9.68 4.15
CA LEU A 349 10.88 -10.73 5.15
C LEU A 349 10.08 -12.01 4.90
N TRP A 350 8.98 -11.97 4.15
CA TRP A 350 8.20 -13.18 3.83
C TRP A 350 8.97 -14.17 2.95
N SER A 351 10.00 -13.75 2.24
CA SER A 351 10.89 -14.68 1.50
C SER A 351 11.99 -15.30 2.36
N VAL A 352 12.15 -14.86 3.62
CA VAL A 352 13.28 -15.27 4.46
C VAL A 352 12.85 -16.36 5.44
N PRO A 353 13.53 -17.52 5.49
CA PRO A 353 13.26 -18.55 6.48
C PRO A 353 13.40 -18.01 7.91
N LYS A 354 12.45 -18.35 8.79
CA LYS A 354 12.42 -17.80 10.16
C LYS A 354 13.68 -18.10 10.97
N ALA A 355 14.31 -19.26 10.74
CA ALA A 355 15.57 -19.63 11.39
C ALA A 355 16.73 -18.67 11.08
N GLN A 356 16.60 -17.82 10.06
CA GLN A 356 17.59 -16.80 9.68
C GLN A 356 17.17 -15.38 10.08
N GLN A 357 16.06 -15.25 10.81
CA GLN A 357 15.59 -14.00 11.41
C GLN A 357 15.97 -13.97 12.90
N GLN A 358 16.18 -12.78 13.47
CA GLN A 358 16.55 -12.54 14.86
C GLN A 358 15.38 -11.99 15.67
#